data_AF-A0A353RLU8-F1
#
_entry.id   AF-A0A353RLU8-F1
#
_cell.length_a   1.000
_cell.length_b   1.000
_cell.length_c   1.000
_cell.angle_alpha   90.00
_cell.angle_beta   90.00
_cell.angle_gamma   90.00
#
_symmetry.space_group_name_H-M   'P 1'
#
loop_
_entity.id
_entity.type
_entity.pdbx_description
1 polymer ?
#
loop_
_entity_poly.entity_id
_entity_poly.type
_entity_poly.pdbx_seq_one_letter_code
_entity_poly.pdbx_strand_id
1 'polypeptide(L)'
;TSIVSEGTSLPQGNRPAVNPRRFLSQEALMAGSIAKQAELVARQIFDLRQSRTDILTGEAESMPPDGNAYKVVMDEIDLQERALTELFAGSLQTEYFVRTYTVVPDVDDIDKMVIARISEKLGPVDADNLAGEPILLSLQNKTPEVRLQLPERDVKRLETKFTEGLVYNVPGKAELTIEFRNEIIRSMEADVVQYGSQDVLTRKMFDNMKQPIKVFFYPELGAIRQIIQ
;
A
#
# COMPACT_ATOMS: atom_id res chain seq x y z
N THR A 1 -9.71 -13.01 -1.67
CA THR A 1 -8.56 -12.49 -2.43
C THR A 1 -7.87 -11.41 -1.64
N SER A 2 -6.85 -11.77 -0.87
CA SER A 2 -5.90 -10.77 -0.35
C SER A 2 -5.08 -10.31 -1.56
N ILE A 3 -5.40 -9.14 -2.12
CA ILE A 3 -4.60 -8.53 -3.19
C ILE A 3 -3.32 -8.03 -2.52
N VAL A 4 -2.37 -8.93 -2.30
CA VAL A 4 -1.00 -8.56 -1.96
C VAL A 4 -0.39 -8.10 -3.27
N SER A 5 -0.49 -6.79 -3.53
CA SER A 5 0.25 -6.16 -4.62
C SER A 5 1.74 -6.45 -4.40
N GLU A 6 2.33 -7.24 -5.30
CA GLU A 6 3.78 -7.42 -5.37
C GLU A 6 4.48 -6.04 -5.47
N GLY A 7 5.40 -5.81 -4.53
CA GLY A 7 6.61 -5.05 -4.83
C GLY A 7 6.51 -3.53 -5.02
N THR A 8 5.52 -2.83 -4.45
CA THR A 8 5.67 -1.36 -4.33
C THR A 8 6.46 -1.05 -3.07
N SER A 9 7.79 -0.98 -3.16
CA SER A 9 8.59 -0.47 -2.05
C SER A 9 8.12 0.95 -1.76
N LEU A 10 7.55 1.17 -0.57
CA LEU A 10 7.22 2.52 -0.16
C LEU A 10 8.50 3.36 -0.23
N PRO A 11 8.46 4.57 -0.82
CA PRO A 11 9.56 5.51 -0.68
C PRO A 11 9.89 5.68 0.81
N GLN A 12 11.18 5.77 1.12
CA GLN A 12 11.57 6.04 2.50
C GLN A 12 11.06 7.42 2.86
N GLY A 13 10.19 7.48 3.88
CA GLY A 13 9.72 8.74 4.43
C GLY A 13 10.90 9.61 4.84
N ASN A 14 10.80 10.91 4.59
CA ASN A 14 11.81 11.84 5.06
C ASN A 14 11.57 12.07 6.55
N ARG A 15 12.26 11.29 7.39
CA ARG A 15 12.25 11.46 8.85
C ARG A 15 12.85 12.83 9.18
N PRO A 16 12.42 13.49 10.26
CA PRO A 16 12.99 14.77 10.65
C PRO A 16 14.51 14.66 10.72
N ALA A 17 15.16 15.68 10.14
CA ALA A 17 16.56 15.92 10.38
C ALA A 17 16.79 15.94 11.90
N VAL A 18 17.90 15.32 12.29
CA VAL A 18 18.43 15.27 13.65
C VAL A 18 18.08 16.52 14.46
N ASN A 19 17.68 16.34 15.74
CA ASN A 19 17.30 17.44 16.63
C ASN A 19 18.29 18.63 16.50
N PRO A 20 17.85 19.80 15.99
CA PRO A 20 18.74 20.92 15.68
C PRO A 20 19.53 21.42 16.88
N ARG A 21 19.00 21.23 18.09
CA ARG A 21 19.66 21.65 19.33
C ARG A 21 21.00 20.96 19.57
N ARG A 22 21.25 19.79 18.94
CA ARG A 22 22.51 19.07 19.05
C ARG A 22 23.66 19.79 18.33
N PHE A 23 23.36 20.64 17.35
CA PHE A 23 24.35 21.34 16.55
C PHE A 23 24.54 22.79 16.99
N LEU A 24 23.84 23.25 18.02
CA LEU A 24 24.02 24.59 18.55
C LEU A 24 25.42 24.75 19.13
N SER A 25 26.09 25.84 18.76
CA SER A 25 27.34 26.23 19.38
C SER A 25 27.17 26.46 20.89
N GLN A 26 28.27 26.32 21.64
CA GLN A 26 28.27 26.55 23.08
C GLN A 26 27.81 27.98 23.43
N GLU A 27 28.20 28.96 22.62
CA GLU A 27 27.75 30.36 22.75
C GLU A 27 26.23 30.50 22.53
N ALA A 28 25.68 29.83 21.50
CA ALA A 28 24.25 29.85 21.23
C ALA A 28 23.44 29.15 22.35
N LEU A 29 24.00 28.13 23.00
CA LEU A 29 23.39 27.47 24.17
C LEU A 29 23.41 28.33 25.43
N MET A 30 24.47 29.13 25.62
CA MET A 30 24.61 30.04 26.78
C MET A 30 23.96 31.42 26.57
N ALA A 31 23.37 31.67 25.41
CA ALA A 31 22.77 32.96 25.10
C ALA A 31 21.64 33.31 26.09
N GLY A 32 21.72 34.49 26.70
CA GLY A 32 20.74 34.96 27.70
C GLY A 32 19.37 35.37 27.13
N SER A 33 19.18 35.32 25.81
CA SER A 33 17.89 35.60 25.16
C SER A 33 17.73 34.83 23.85
N ILE A 34 16.47 34.60 23.46
CA ILE A 34 16.12 33.93 22.19
C ILE A 34 16.60 34.74 20.99
N ALA A 35 16.51 36.08 21.05
CA ALA A 35 16.98 36.95 19.97
C ALA A 35 18.50 36.81 19.76
N LYS A 36 19.28 36.79 20.86
CA LYS A 36 20.73 36.60 20.76
C LYS A 36 21.10 35.19 20.30
N GLN A 37 20.35 34.19 20.76
CA GLN A 37 20.50 32.82 20.28
C GLN A 37 20.26 32.73 18.77
N ALA A 38 19.16 33.31 18.27
CA ALA A 38 18.85 33.33 16.85
C ALA A 38 19.94 34.02 16.02
N GLU A 39 20.50 35.14 16.49
CA GLU A 39 21.62 35.83 15.85
C GLU A 39 22.86 34.93 15.74
N LEU A 40 23.24 34.24 16.83
CA LEU A 40 24.40 33.34 16.87
C LEU A 40 24.20 32.12 15.96
N VAL A 41 22.99 31.54 15.94
CA VAL A 41 22.67 30.41 15.06
C VAL A 41 22.67 30.83 13.60
N ALA A 42 22.14 32.01 13.27
CA ALA A 42 22.17 32.54 11.91
C ALA A 42 23.62 32.71 11.43
N ARG A 43 24.50 33.24 12.28
CA ARG A 43 25.94 33.35 11.98
C ARG A 43 26.56 31.97 11.73
N GLN A 44 26.27 30.99 12.59
CA GLN A 44 26.75 29.62 12.41
C GLN A 44 26.31 29.00 11.08
N ILE A 45 25.06 29.24 10.63
CA ILE A 45 24.59 28.79 9.31
C ILE A 45 25.40 29.44 8.17
N PHE A 46 25.70 30.74 8.27
CA PHE A 46 26.54 31.42 7.28
C PHE A 46 27.97 30.85 7.26
N ASP A 47 28.55 30.60 8.43
CA ASP A 47 29.90 30.03 8.54
C ASP A 47 29.96 28.61 7.93
N LEU A 48 28.91 27.78 8.10
CA LEU A 48 28.80 26.46 7.46
C LEU A 48 28.71 26.57 5.93
N ARG A 49 27.95 27.53 5.40
CA ARG A 49 27.85 27.78 3.95
C ARG A 49 29.17 28.24 3.36
N GLN A 50 29.86 29.14 4.06
CA GLN A 50 31.19 29.60 3.68
C GLN A 50 32.16 28.42 3.63
N SER A 51 32.22 27.62 4.70
CA SER A 51 33.07 26.41 4.75
C SER A 51 32.77 25.43 3.62
N ARG A 52 31.49 25.19 3.30
CA ARG A 52 31.09 24.35 2.16
C ARG A 52 31.62 24.93 0.84
N THR A 53 31.47 26.23 0.62
CA THR A 53 31.99 26.90 -0.59
C THR A 53 33.50 26.81 -0.66
N ASP A 54 34.21 27.11 0.42
CA ASP A 54 35.68 27.09 0.47
C ASP A 54 36.23 25.68 0.19
N ILE A 55 35.56 24.63 0.67
CA ILE A 55 35.95 23.23 0.40
C ILE A 55 35.63 22.84 -1.06
N LEU A 56 34.58 23.39 -1.66
CA LEU A 56 34.24 23.17 -3.08
C LEU A 56 35.18 23.92 -4.02
N THR A 57 35.63 25.13 -3.66
CA THR A 57 36.57 25.94 -4.46
C THR A 57 38.03 25.54 -4.26
N GLY A 58 38.33 24.75 -3.22
CA GLY A 58 39.70 24.36 -2.89
C GLY A 58 40.48 25.46 -2.17
N GLU A 59 39.79 26.35 -1.48
CA GLU A 59 40.37 27.45 -0.69
C GLU A 59 40.34 27.18 0.81
N ALA A 60 39.74 26.05 1.23
CA ALA A 60 39.64 25.67 2.63
C ALA A 60 41.01 25.44 3.28
N GLU A 61 41.20 26.00 4.48
CA GLU A 61 42.41 25.83 5.29
C GLU A 61 42.66 24.36 5.68
N SER A 62 41.60 23.57 5.81
CA SER A 62 41.66 22.14 6.12
C SER A 62 40.87 21.34 5.10
N MET A 63 41.55 20.92 4.03
CA MET A 63 40.96 20.03 3.03
C MET A 63 40.82 18.60 3.57
N PRO A 64 39.71 17.90 3.27
CA PRO A 64 39.60 16.48 3.53
C PRO A 64 40.73 15.69 2.84
N PRO A 65 41.33 14.70 3.51
CA PRO A 65 42.52 14.00 3.01
C PRO A 65 42.24 13.04 1.84
N ASP A 66 41.00 12.55 1.69
CA ASP A 66 40.60 11.63 0.63
C ASP A 66 39.15 11.86 0.14
N GLY A 67 38.79 11.23 -0.99
CA GLY A 67 37.50 11.42 -1.64
C GLY A 67 36.30 10.85 -0.86
N ASN A 68 36.51 9.90 0.05
CA ASN A 68 35.45 9.39 0.92
C ASN A 68 35.23 10.31 2.13
N ALA A 69 36.29 10.80 2.76
CA ALA A 69 36.21 11.81 3.81
C ALA A 69 35.58 13.10 3.29
N TYR A 70 35.84 13.47 2.03
CA TYR A 70 35.17 14.61 1.40
C TYR A 70 33.65 14.49 1.46
N LYS A 71 33.10 13.34 1.04
CA LYS A 71 31.65 13.10 1.08
C LYS A 71 31.10 13.16 2.49
N VAL A 72 31.77 12.50 3.45
CA VAL A 72 31.34 12.50 4.85
C VAL A 72 31.33 13.92 5.44
N VAL A 73 32.35 14.73 5.17
CA VAL A 73 32.42 16.11 5.64
C VAL A 73 31.34 16.97 4.98
N MET A 74 31.11 16.83 3.67
CA MET A 74 30.03 17.53 2.97
C MET A 74 28.66 17.14 3.51
N ASP A 75 28.40 15.84 3.67
CA ASP A 75 27.13 15.32 4.18
C ASP A 75 26.87 15.82 5.62
N GLU A 76 27.91 15.90 6.45
CA GLU A 76 27.81 16.45 7.80
C GLU A 76 27.54 17.96 7.80
N ILE A 77 28.23 18.74 6.95
CA ILE A 77 27.96 20.18 6.80
C ILE A 77 26.53 20.41 6.33
N ASP A 78 26.07 19.66 5.32
CA ASP A 78 24.71 19.75 4.80
C ASP A 78 23.66 19.34 5.85
N LEU A 79 23.95 18.33 6.67
CA LEU A 79 23.09 17.91 7.78
C LEU A 79 22.97 19.02 8.85
N GLN A 80 24.10 19.61 9.26
CA GLN A 80 24.14 20.68 10.24
C GLN A 80 23.44 21.96 9.73
N GLU A 81 23.75 22.37 8.49
CA GLU A 81 23.13 23.54 7.87
C GLU A 81 21.62 23.36 7.80
N ARG A 82 21.15 22.20 7.34
CA ARG A 82 19.71 21.90 7.23
C ARG A 82 19.05 21.93 8.61
N ALA A 83 19.61 21.22 9.59
CA ALA A 83 19.03 21.15 10.93
C ALA A 83 18.93 22.54 11.59
N LEU A 84 19.97 23.37 11.50
CA LEU A 84 19.93 24.73 12.03
C LEU A 84 18.97 25.64 11.25
N THR A 85 18.87 25.47 9.93
CA THR A 85 17.93 26.24 9.09
C THR A 85 16.46 25.91 9.40
N GLU A 86 16.16 24.65 9.73
CA GLU A 86 14.82 24.20 10.14
C GLU A 86 14.32 24.91 11.42
N LEU A 87 15.21 25.44 12.28
CA LEU A 87 14.81 26.28 13.43
C LEU A 87 14.12 27.58 13.00
N PHE A 88 14.40 28.06 11.79
CA PHE A 88 13.84 29.31 11.25
C PHE A 88 12.71 29.05 10.24
N ALA A 89 12.91 28.10 9.32
CA ALA A 89 11.98 27.83 8.24
C ALA A 89 10.85 26.85 8.65
N GLY A 90 11.02 26.13 9.77
CA GLY A 90 10.23 24.96 10.10
C GLY A 90 10.74 23.69 9.38
N SER A 91 10.21 22.54 9.75
CA SER A 91 10.55 21.26 9.13
C SER A 91 9.32 20.64 8.45
N LEU A 92 9.57 19.91 7.35
CA LEU A 92 8.56 19.14 6.63
C LEU A 92 8.89 17.65 6.75
N GLN A 93 7.98 16.88 7.33
CA GLN A 93 8.11 15.44 7.47
C GLN A 93 7.13 14.76 6.52
N THR A 94 7.63 13.78 5.77
CA THR A 94 6.81 12.98 4.87
C THR A 94 6.84 11.54 5.36
N GLU A 95 5.70 11.02 5.77
CA GLU A 95 5.54 9.63 6.21
C GLU A 95 4.63 8.88 5.23
N TYR A 96 4.94 7.60 5.02
CA TYR A 96 4.17 6.72 4.17
C TYR A 96 3.54 5.62 5.02
N PHE A 97 2.24 5.39 4.85
CA PHE A 97 1.48 4.41 5.61
C PHE A 97 0.80 3.42 4.66
N VAL A 98 0.68 2.17 5.08
CA VAL A 98 -0.12 1.15 4.40
C VAL A 98 -1.32 0.82 5.27
N ARG A 99 -2.52 0.87 4.68
CA ARG A 99 -3.75 0.45 5.33
C ARG A 99 -4.47 -0.56 4.44
N THR A 100 -4.80 -1.70 5.00
CA THR A 100 -5.48 -2.79 4.30
C THR A 100 -6.97 -2.74 4.61
N TYR A 101 -7.79 -2.77 3.57
CA TYR A 101 -9.25 -2.83 3.67
C TYR A 101 -9.74 -4.15 3.08
N THR A 102 -10.65 -4.82 3.77
CA THR A 102 -11.24 -6.09 3.33
C THR A 102 -12.70 -5.86 2.99
N VAL A 103 -13.09 -6.19 1.76
CA VAL A 103 -14.47 -6.14 1.30
C VAL A 103 -14.93 -7.56 1.01
N VAL A 104 -16.10 -7.93 1.53
CA VAL A 104 -16.75 -9.20 1.21
C VAL A 104 -17.83 -8.88 0.17
N PRO A 105 -17.68 -9.34 -1.09
CA PRO A 105 -18.70 -9.10 -2.09
C PRO A 105 -19.92 -10.00 -1.85
N ASP A 106 -21.09 -9.47 -2.21
CA ASP A 106 -22.36 -10.20 -2.23
C ASP A 106 -22.60 -10.83 -3.62
N VAL A 107 -23.78 -11.40 -3.85
CA VAL A 107 -24.19 -12.00 -5.13
C VAL A 107 -24.45 -10.94 -6.20
N ASP A 108 -24.87 -9.74 -5.77
CA ASP A 108 -25.18 -8.62 -6.65
C ASP A 108 -23.94 -7.74 -6.92
N ASP A 109 -23.97 -7.02 -8.04
CA ASP A 109 -22.95 -6.03 -8.39
C ASP A 109 -22.83 -4.95 -7.31
N ILE A 110 -21.58 -4.56 -7.01
CA ILE A 110 -21.31 -3.44 -6.12
C ILE A 110 -21.07 -2.20 -6.99
N ASP A 111 -21.94 -1.20 -6.88
CA ASP A 111 -21.75 0.11 -7.51
C ASP A 111 -21.34 1.17 -6.46
N LYS A 112 -20.12 1.70 -6.59
CA LYS A 112 -19.60 2.83 -5.82
C LYS A 112 -19.72 2.69 -4.30
N MET A 113 -19.33 1.53 -3.77
CA MET A 113 -19.22 1.35 -2.33
C MET A 113 -18.05 2.17 -1.78
N VAL A 114 -18.29 2.94 -0.71
CA VAL A 114 -17.23 3.68 -0.03
C VAL A 114 -16.44 2.71 0.86
N ILE A 115 -15.17 2.47 0.53
CA ILE A 115 -14.31 1.56 1.30
C ILE A 115 -13.43 2.27 2.32
N ALA A 116 -13.10 3.54 2.04
CA ALA A 116 -12.25 4.37 2.87
C ALA A 116 -12.41 5.84 2.48
N ARG A 117 -11.88 6.75 3.30
CA ARG A 117 -11.80 8.18 2.98
C ARG A 117 -10.40 8.72 3.23
N ILE A 118 -10.00 9.73 2.47
CA ILE A 118 -8.72 10.42 2.66
C ILE A 118 -9.01 11.87 3.01
N SER A 119 -8.59 12.28 4.21
CA SER A 119 -8.57 13.66 4.67
C SER A 119 -7.22 14.29 4.38
N GLU A 120 -7.18 15.53 3.89
CA GLU A 120 -5.93 16.28 3.75
C GLU A 120 -5.22 16.52 5.09
N LYS A 121 -5.99 16.58 6.19
CA LYS A 121 -5.45 16.88 7.52
C LYS A 121 -5.25 15.63 8.38
N LEU A 122 -6.19 14.69 8.31
CA LEU A 122 -6.19 13.49 9.15
C LEU A 122 -5.59 12.26 8.44
N GLY A 123 -5.31 12.36 7.14
CA GLY A 123 -4.86 11.24 6.33
C GLY A 123 -5.96 10.20 6.09
N PRO A 124 -5.63 8.89 6.04
CA PRO A 124 -6.61 7.84 5.76
C PRO A 124 -7.54 7.62 6.95
N VAL A 125 -8.84 7.87 6.75
CA VAL A 125 -9.91 7.66 7.73
C VAL A 125 -10.89 6.58 7.26
N ASP A 126 -11.67 6.06 8.20
CA ASP A 126 -12.63 4.99 7.92
C ASP A 126 -13.81 5.46 7.06
N ALA A 127 -14.49 4.50 6.43
CA ALA A 127 -15.62 4.74 5.51
C ALA A 127 -16.82 5.46 6.17
N ASP A 128 -16.93 5.46 7.50
CA ASP A 128 -18.01 6.17 8.22
C ASP A 128 -17.64 7.61 8.57
N ASN A 129 -16.35 7.94 8.56
CA ASN A 129 -15.90 9.28 8.91
C ASN A 129 -16.09 10.22 7.72
N LEU A 130 -17.03 11.15 7.82
CA LEU A 130 -17.34 12.13 6.76
C LEU A 130 -16.22 13.16 6.54
N ALA A 131 -15.17 13.17 7.36
CA ALA A 131 -14.02 14.04 7.18
C ALA A 131 -13.08 13.47 6.11
N GLY A 132 -13.33 13.77 4.84
CA GLY A 132 -12.42 13.43 3.74
C GLY A 132 -13.13 13.00 2.48
N GLU A 133 -12.35 12.81 1.43
CA GLU A 133 -12.85 12.41 0.12
C GLU A 133 -12.94 10.88 0.02
N PRO A 134 -14.04 10.33 -0.52
CA PRO A 134 -14.27 8.89 -0.57
C PRO A 134 -13.39 8.21 -1.62
N ILE A 135 -12.88 7.04 -1.23
CA ILE A 135 -12.39 6.02 -2.15
C ILE A 135 -13.56 5.10 -2.43
N LEU A 136 -13.94 5.03 -3.70
CA LEU A 136 -15.05 4.23 -4.20
C LEU A 136 -14.51 2.94 -4.79
N LEU A 137 -15.21 1.85 -4.50
CA LEU A 137 -14.98 0.55 -5.10
C LEU A 137 -16.25 0.13 -5.84
N SER A 138 -16.10 -0.19 -7.12
CA SER A 138 -17.12 -0.83 -7.93
C SER A 138 -16.65 -2.22 -8.34
N LEU A 139 -17.54 -3.20 -8.23
CA LEU A 139 -17.29 -4.59 -8.60
C LEU A 139 -18.42 -5.07 -9.51
N GLN A 140 -18.12 -5.16 -10.81
CA GLN A 140 -19.10 -5.54 -11.82
C GLN A 140 -18.90 -6.99 -12.27
N ASN A 141 -19.95 -7.80 -12.18
CA ASN A 141 -19.94 -9.18 -12.62
C ASN A 141 -19.92 -9.26 -14.15
N LYS A 142 -18.89 -9.91 -14.70
CA LYS A 142 -18.78 -10.22 -16.15
C LYS A 142 -19.27 -11.62 -16.50
N THR A 143 -19.67 -12.40 -15.51
CA THR A 143 -20.22 -13.74 -15.66
C THR A 143 -21.74 -13.65 -15.54
N PRO A 144 -22.48 -13.60 -16.67
CA PRO A 144 -23.93 -13.58 -16.60
C PRO A 144 -24.42 -14.84 -15.89
N GLU A 145 -25.16 -14.68 -14.79
CA GLU A 145 -25.93 -15.78 -14.21
C GLU A 145 -26.88 -16.28 -15.30
N VAL A 146 -26.58 -17.45 -15.86
CA VAL A 146 -27.59 -18.17 -16.62
C VAL A 146 -28.57 -18.71 -15.59
N ARG A 147 -29.54 -17.88 -15.17
CA ARG A 147 -30.73 -18.32 -14.45
C ARG A 147 -31.55 -19.18 -15.40
N LEU A 148 -31.08 -20.39 -15.65
CA LEU A 148 -31.91 -21.47 -16.18
C LEU A 148 -32.99 -21.65 -15.10
N GLN A 149 -34.20 -21.19 -15.38
CA GLN A 149 -35.39 -21.63 -14.64
C GLN A 149 -35.48 -23.14 -14.85
N LEU A 150 -34.80 -23.90 -14.00
CA LEU A 150 -34.74 -25.35 -14.08
C LEU A 150 -36.08 -25.88 -13.53
N PRO A 151 -36.80 -26.73 -14.27
CA PRO A 151 -38.02 -27.35 -13.76
C PRO A 151 -37.70 -28.19 -12.52
N GLU A 152 -38.66 -28.36 -11.60
CA GLU A 152 -38.48 -29.00 -10.28
C GLU A 152 -37.81 -30.39 -10.31
N ARG A 153 -37.87 -31.10 -11.45
CA ARG A 153 -37.17 -32.37 -11.67
C ARG A 153 -35.65 -32.23 -11.75
N ASP A 154 -35.15 -31.15 -12.33
CA ASP A 154 -33.71 -30.91 -12.44
C ASP A 154 -33.11 -30.42 -11.13
N VAL A 155 -33.87 -29.69 -10.31
CA VAL A 155 -33.48 -29.29 -8.95
C VAL A 155 -33.26 -30.52 -8.06
N LYS A 156 -34.21 -31.46 -8.04
CA LYS A 156 -34.06 -32.72 -7.29
C LYS A 156 -32.89 -33.59 -7.78
N ARG A 157 -32.60 -33.55 -9.09
CA ARG A 157 -31.45 -34.26 -9.70
C ARG A 157 -30.11 -33.59 -9.37
N LEU A 158 -30.10 -32.27 -9.26
CA LEU A 158 -28.95 -31.49 -8.79
C LEU A 158 -28.70 -31.76 -7.31
N GLU A 159 -29.73 -31.74 -6.46
CA GLU A 159 -29.63 -32.07 -5.03
C GLU A 159 -29.08 -33.48 -4.77
N THR A 160 -29.55 -34.47 -5.52
CA THR A 160 -28.98 -35.84 -5.44
C THR A 160 -27.53 -35.87 -5.90
N LYS A 161 -27.16 -35.14 -6.96
CA LYS A 161 -25.77 -35.02 -7.39
C LYS A 161 -24.88 -34.34 -6.35
N PHE A 162 -25.32 -33.24 -5.74
CA PHE A 162 -24.61 -32.54 -4.66
C PHE A 162 -24.40 -33.41 -3.42
N THR A 163 -25.27 -34.41 -3.20
CA THR A 163 -25.16 -35.36 -2.09
C THR A 163 -24.23 -36.55 -2.41
N GLU A 164 -24.07 -36.91 -3.69
CA GLU A 164 -23.33 -38.10 -4.14
C GLU A 164 -21.85 -37.84 -4.53
N GLY A 165 -21.38 -36.59 -4.49
CA GLY A 165 -20.05 -36.21 -4.98
C GLY A 165 -19.37 -35.09 -4.20
N LEU A 166 -18.14 -34.75 -4.61
CA LEU A 166 -17.36 -33.66 -4.02
C LEU A 166 -17.72 -32.34 -4.71
N VAL A 167 -18.28 -31.40 -3.93
CA VAL A 167 -18.70 -30.08 -4.42
C VAL A 167 -17.51 -29.13 -4.46
N TYR A 168 -17.38 -28.39 -5.55
CA TYR A 168 -16.37 -27.33 -5.71
C TYR A 168 -16.99 -26.08 -6.32
N ASN A 169 -16.34 -24.94 -6.08
CA ASN A 169 -16.79 -23.66 -6.60
C ASN A 169 -16.13 -23.37 -7.96
N VAL A 170 -16.89 -22.78 -8.87
CA VAL A 170 -16.40 -22.21 -10.12
C VAL A 170 -16.57 -20.69 -10.01
N PRO A 171 -15.51 -19.94 -9.65
CA PRO A 171 -15.59 -18.49 -9.48
C PRO A 171 -16.00 -17.78 -10.77
N GLY A 172 -16.81 -16.75 -10.65
CA GLY A 172 -17.11 -15.82 -11.74
C GLY A 172 -16.00 -14.78 -11.92
N LYS A 173 -15.84 -14.29 -13.14
CA LYS A 173 -14.99 -13.14 -13.45
C LYS A 173 -15.74 -11.84 -13.12
N ALA A 174 -15.08 -10.95 -12.41
CA ALA A 174 -15.57 -9.61 -12.09
C ALA A 174 -14.54 -8.54 -12.52
N GLU A 175 -15.02 -7.36 -12.88
CA GLU A 175 -14.20 -6.17 -13.03
C GLU A 175 -14.24 -5.34 -11.75
N LEU A 176 -13.08 -5.21 -11.10
CA LEU A 176 -12.87 -4.41 -9.91
C LEU A 176 -12.29 -3.05 -10.30
N THR A 177 -13.04 -1.99 -10.04
CA THR A 177 -12.63 -0.61 -10.29
C THR A 177 -12.52 0.16 -8.98
N ILE A 178 -11.40 0.85 -8.78
CA ILE A 178 -11.17 1.75 -7.64
C ILE A 178 -11.08 3.18 -8.16
N GLU A 179 -11.95 4.03 -7.65
CA GLU A 179 -12.10 5.43 -8.04
C GLU A 179 -11.81 6.35 -6.83
N PHE A 180 -11.13 7.46 -7.08
CA PHE A 180 -10.87 8.52 -6.10
C PHE A 180 -10.87 9.86 -6.82
N ARG A 181 -11.51 10.88 -6.23
CA ARG A 181 -11.64 12.22 -6.85
C ARG A 181 -12.17 12.19 -8.29
N ASN A 182 -13.10 11.28 -8.57
CA ASN A 182 -13.65 11.06 -9.91
C ASN A 182 -12.66 10.53 -10.96
N GLU A 183 -11.52 9.99 -10.53
CA GLU A 183 -10.52 9.36 -11.38
C GLU A 183 -10.35 7.88 -11.01
N ILE A 184 -10.26 7.02 -12.03
CA ILE A 184 -9.99 5.60 -11.83
C ILE A 184 -8.51 5.44 -11.50
N ILE A 185 -8.19 5.16 -10.24
CA ILE A 185 -6.82 4.87 -9.80
C ILE A 185 -6.37 3.52 -10.36
N ARG A 186 -7.28 2.53 -10.35
CA ARG A 186 -6.97 1.16 -10.75
C ARG A 186 -8.22 0.44 -11.24
N SER A 187 -8.08 -0.30 -12.33
CA SER A 187 -9.03 -1.31 -12.77
C SER A 187 -8.30 -2.65 -12.95
N MET A 188 -8.91 -3.74 -12.49
CA MET A 188 -8.39 -5.09 -12.65
C MET A 188 -9.51 -6.12 -12.74
N GLU A 189 -9.22 -7.27 -13.34
CA GLU A 189 -10.13 -8.41 -13.31
C GLU A 189 -9.83 -9.29 -12.10
N ALA A 190 -10.88 -9.70 -11.39
CA ALA A 190 -10.80 -10.51 -10.18
C ALA A 190 -11.73 -11.71 -10.26
N ASP A 191 -11.29 -12.84 -9.70
CA ASP A 191 -12.11 -14.04 -9.50
C ASP A 191 -12.94 -13.89 -8.22
N VAL A 192 -14.27 -13.94 -8.36
CA VAL A 192 -15.23 -13.77 -7.26
C VAL A 192 -16.11 -15.00 -7.19
N VAL A 193 -16.10 -15.69 -6.05
CA VAL A 193 -16.82 -16.95 -5.84
C VAL A 193 -18.33 -16.73 -5.86
N GLN A 194 -18.80 -15.62 -5.30
CA GLN A 194 -20.21 -15.26 -5.16
C GLN A 194 -20.93 -15.05 -6.50
N TYR A 195 -20.17 -14.64 -7.52
CA TYR A 195 -20.67 -14.49 -8.90
C TYR A 195 -20.58 -15.78 -9.72
N GLY A 196 -20.01 -16.83 -9.12
CA GLY A 196 -19.77 -18.12 -9.72
C GLY A 196 -20.90 -19.11 -9.54
N SER A 197 -20.64 -20.36 -9.90
CA SER A 197 -21.55 -21.48 -9.69
C SER A 197 -20.87 -22.61 -8.91
N GLN A 198 -21.66 -23.51 -8.32
CA GLN A 198 -21.14 -24.73 -7.71
C GLN A 198 -21.30 -25.90 -8.67
N ASP A 199 -20.29 -26.77 -8.75
CA ASP A 199 -20.32 -27.98 -9.56
C ASP A 199 -19.81 -29.19 -8.75
N VAL A 200 -20.05 -30.40 -9.23
CA VAL A 200 -19.85 -31.63 -8.47
C VAL A 200 -19.00 -32.64 -9.22
N LEU A 201 -17.91 -33.07 -8.58
CA LEU A 201 -17.17 -34.25 -9.00
C LEU A 201 -17.88 -35.52 -8.53
N THR A 202 -18.53 -36.20 -9.46
CA THR A 202 -19.22 -37.47 -9.19
C THR A 202 -18.25 -38.64 -8.99
N ARG A 203 -18.63 -39.62 -8.16
CA ARG A 203 -17.84 -40.81 -7.85
C ARG A 203 -17.33 -41.58 -9.09
N LYS A 204 -18.11 -41.60 -10.17
CA LYS A 204 -17.75 -42.24 -11.45
C LYS A 204 -16.50 -41.65 -12.10
N MET A 205 -16.17 -40.38 -11.83
CA MET A 205 -14.93 -39.77 -12.32
C MET A 205 -13.69 -40.29 -11.60
N PHE A 206 -13.86 -40.91 -10.41
CA PHE A 206 -12.79 -41.48 -9.60
C PHE A 206 -12.63 -43.01 -9.77
N ASP A 207 -13.49 -43.67 -10.55
CA ASP A 207 -13.50 -45.13 -10.71
C ASP A 207 -12.44 -45.67 -11.71
N ASN A 208 -11.47 -44.83 -12.13
CA ASN A 208 -10.46 -45.23 -13.10
C ASN A 208 -9.35 -46.06 -12.42
N MET A 209 -9.40 -47.39 -12.58
CA MET A 209 -8.62 -48.39 -11.83
C MET A 209 -7.08 -48.41 -12.04
N LYS A 210 -6.47 -47.46 -12.76
CA LYS A 210 -5.03 -47.53 -13.10
C LYS A 210 -4.10 -46.66 -12.24
N GLN A 211 -4.57 -45.54 -11.72
CA GLN A 211 -3.77 -44.57 -10.93
C GLN A 211 -4.70 -43.84 -9.93
N PRO A 212 -4.22 -43.46 -8.74
CA PRO A 212 -5.00 -42.68 -7.78
C PRO A 212 -5.15 -41.23 -8.26
N ILE A 213 -6.40 -40.80 -8.51
CA ILE A 213 -6.71 -39.43 -8.93
C ILE A 213 -6.53 -38.47 -7.74
N LYS A 214 -5.73 -37.42 -7.93
CA LYS A 214 -5.50 -36.36 -6.93
C LYS A 214 -6.10 -35.05 -7.42
N VAL A 215 -6.90 -34.40 -6.59
CA VAL A 215 -7.50 -33.09 -6.88
C VAL A 215 -6.92 -32.05 -5.92
N PHE A 216 -6.37 -30.98 -6.48
CA PHE A 216 -5.88 -29.84 -5.73
C PHE A 216 -6.85 -28.68 -5.86
N PHE A 217 -7.18 -28.06 -4.72
CA PHE A 217 -8.08 -26.91 -4.65
C PHE A 217 -7.33 -25.63 -4.29
N TYR A 218 -7.85 -24.49 -4.71
CA TYR A 218 -7.50 -23.18 -4.18
C TYR A 218 -8.23 -22.97 -2.85
N PRO A 219 -7.55 -22.87 -1.70
CA PRO A 219 -8.22 -22.71 -0.41
C PRO A 219 -9.08 -21.45 -0.30
N GLU A 220 -8.66 -20.36 -0.97
CA GLU A 220 -9.36 -19.07 -0.92
C GLU A 220 -10.62 -19.01 -1.80
N LEU A 221 -10.66 -19.80 -2.88
CA LEU A 221 -11.75 -19.76 -3.86
C LEU A 221 -12.65 -21.01 -3.79
N GLY A 222 -12.16 -22.10 -3.20
CA GLY A 222 -12.81 -23.42 -3.29
C GLY A 222 -12.82 -24.00 -4.70
N ALA A 223 -12.02 -23.44 -5.62
CA ALA A 223 -11.95 -23.82 -7.02
C ALA A 223 -10.92 -24.92 -7.27
N ILE A 224 -11.15 -25.74 -8.30
CA ILE A 224 -10.17 -26.75 -8.71
C ILE A 224 -8.96 -26.04 -9.32
N ARG A 225 -7.79 -26.30 -8.74
CA ARG A 225 -6.49 -25.86 -9.26
C ARG A 225 -5.95 -26.84 -10.28
N GLN A 226 -5.96 -28.13 -9.95
CA GLN A 226 -5.37 -29.17 -10.79
C GLN A 226 -5.97 -30.53 -10.46
N ILE A 227 -6.16 -31.35 -11.50
CA ILE A 227 -6.49 -32.77 -11.39
C ILE A 227 -5.31 -33.54 -11.98
N ILE A 228 -4.74 -34.47 -11.21
CA ILE A 228 -3.66 -35.37 -11.65
C ILE A 228 -4.24 -36.78 -11.73
N GLN A 229 -4.07 -37.42 -12.89
CA GLN A 229 -4.49 -38.79 -13.20
C GLN A 229 -3.27 -39.67 -13.47
#